data_AF-A0A5K8AK08-F1
#
_entry.id   AF-A0A5K8AK08-F1
#
_cell.length_a   1.000
_cell.length_b   1.000
_cell.length_c   1.000
_cell.angle_alpha   90.00
_cell.angle_beta   90.00
_cell.angle_gamma   90.00
#
_symmetry.space_group_name_H-M   'P 1'
#
loop_
_entity.id
_entity.type
_entity.pdbx_description
1 polymer ?
#
loop_
_entity_poly.entity_id
_entity_poly.type
_entity_poly.pdbx_seq_one_letter_code
_entity_poly.pdbx_strand_id
1 'polypeptide(L)'
;MELVMTNGGSILFGTGILLAVTLVWFILYYWLNPHVSSPDGKARVVGSCGDIMEIRLRFKKARMIEGSSWTNGCAYSLNCVCAAVDLARNKTPEEILDVDSAMIREAVGGLPKDHWHCSTLAADTLHAAIDDYMQACLKKSVNF
;
A
#
# COMPACT_ATOMS: atom_id res chain seq x y z
N MET A 1 28.52 8.08 49.38
CA MET A 1 27.31 7.26 49.18
C MET A 1 26.18 8.19 48.75
N GLU A 2 26.29 8.80 47.57
CA GLU A 2 25.32 9.80 47.05
C GLU A 2 25.14 9.70 45.52
N LEU A 3 25.52 8.57 44.91
CA LEU A 3 25.46 8.37 43.45
C LEU A 3 24.31 7.45 43.00
N VAL A 4 23.38 7.10 43.91
CA VAL A 4 22.28 6.15 43.63
C VAL A 4 20.88 6.81 43.71
N MET A 5 20.74 8.02 44.25
CA MET A 5 19.41 8.65 44.45
C MET A 5 18.96 9.57 43.29
N THR A 6 19.81 9.83 42.29
CA THR A 6 19.49 10.71 41.14
C THR A 6 19.01 9.96 39.88
N ASN A 7 18.90 8.62 39.93
CA ASN A 7 18.62 7.79 38.75
C ASN A 7 17.16 7.32 38.62
N GLY A 8 16.37 7.28 39.70
CA GLY A 8 14.99 6.77 39.64
C GLY A 8 14.03 7.65 38.82
N GLY A 9 14.09 8.96 39.02
CA GLY A 9 13.24 9.92 38.29
C GLY A 9 13.62 9.99 36.81
N SER A 10 14.90 10.12 36.49
CA SER A 10 15.43 10.23 35.13
C SER A 10 15.09 9.00 34.27
N ILE A 11 15.12 7.80 34.85
CA ILE A 11 14.75 6.55 34.17
C ILE A 11 13.23 6.47 33.94
N LEU A 12 12.41 6.88 34.91
CA LEU A 12 10.95 6.95 34.77
C LEU A 12 10.52 7.97 33.71
N PHE A 13 11.16 9.14 33.66
CA PHE A 13 10.93 10.14 32.62
C PHE A 13 11.36 9.64 31.24
N GLY A 14 12.55 9.04 31.11
CA GLY A 14 13.02 8.47 29.85
C GLY A 14 12.13 7.35 29.32
N THR A 15 11.72 6.44 30.21
CA THR A 15 10.81 5.33 29.86
C THR A 15 9.43 5.86 29.48
N GLY A 16 8.91 6.87 30.20
CA GLY A 16 7.64 7.52 29.89
C GLY A 16 7.64 8.19 28.51
N ILE A 17 8.72 8.89 28.15
CA ILE A 17 8.87 9.49 26.82
C ILE A 17 8.93 8.43 25.73
N LEU A 18 9.70 7.35 25.92
CA LEU A 18 9.77 6.23 24.99
C LEU A 18 8.39 5.58 24.76
N LEU A 19 7.63 5.35 25.82
CA LEU A 19 6.28 4.81 25.73
C LEU A 19 5.32 5.76 25.02
N ALA A 20 5.40 7.06 25.30
CA ALA A 20 4.57 8.06 24.63
C ALA A 20 4.90 8.13 23.12
N VAL A 21 6.19 8.15 22.75
CA VAL A 21 6.62 8.19 21.34
C VAL A 21 6.18 6.93 20.60
N THR A 22 6.35 5.74 21.20
CA THR A 22 5.93 4.48 20.57
C THR A 22 4.40 4.37 20.44
N LEU A 23 3.64 4.79 21.44
CA LEU A 23 2.18 4.83 21.37
C LEU A 23 1.70 5.81 20.31
N VAL A 24 2.26 7.02 20.27
CA VAL A 24 1.92 8.03 19.26
C VAL A 24 2.26 7.52 17.86
N TRP A 25 3.43 6.92 17.66
CA TRP A 25 3.80 6.29 16.39
C TRP A 25 2.80 5.21 15.97
N PHE A 26 2.41 4.31 16.89
CA PHE A 26 1.48 3.22 16.60
C PHE A 26 0.07 3.75 16.24
N ILE A 27 -0.42 4.74 16.98
CA ILE A 27 -1.71 5.40 16.70
C ILE A 27 -1.67 6.09 15.34
N LEU A 28 -0.61 6.86 15.07
CA LEU A 28 -0.44 7.54 13.78
C LEU A 28 -0.35 6.53 12.63
N TYR A 29 0.41 5.45 12.79
CA TYR A 29 0.54 4.40 11.78
C TYR A 29 -0.80 3.73 11.47
N TYR A 30 -1.58 3.38 12.49
CA TYR A 30 -2.90 2.77 12.30
C TYR A 30 -3.88 3.73 11.60
N TRP A 31 -3.84 5.02 11.96
CA TRP A 31 -4.74 6.01 11.40
C TRP A 31 -4.36 6.45 9.98
N LEU A 32 -3.06 6.43 9.65
CA LEU A 32 -2.54 6.81 8.33
C LEU A 32 -2.62 5.69 7.28
N ASN A 33 -2.78 4.43 7.69
CA ASN A 33 -2.91 3.32 6.74
C ASN A 33 -4.33 3.25 6.16
N PRO A 34 -4.52 3.55 4.86
CA PRO A 34 -5.84 3.55 4.27
C PRO A 34 -6.39 2.12 4.21
N HIS A 35 -7.54 1.90 4.86
CA HIS A 35 -8.29 0.65 4.74
C HIS A 35 -9.55 0.89 3.90
N VAL A 36 -9.65 0.20 2.76
CA VAL A 36 -10.83 0.29 1.88
C VAL A 36 -11.79 -0.85 2.20
N SER A 37 -12.83 -0.57 2.99
CA SER A 37 -13.80 -1.56 3.48
C SER A 37 -14.75 -2.11 2.39
N SER A 38 -15.11 -1.28 1.41
CA SER A 38 -16.03 -1.66 0.31
C SER A 38 -15.43 -1.26 -1.04
N PRO A 39 -14.38 -1.95 -1.51
CA PRO A 39 -13.74 -1.60 -2.76
C PRO A 39 -14.65 -1.87 -3.96
N ASP A 40 -14.52 -1.04 -4.98
CA ASP A 40 -15.19 -1.23 -6.27
C ASP A 40 -14.39 -2.16 -7.19
N GLY A 41 -13.05 -2.20 -7.02
CA GLY A 41 -12.16 -3.15 -7.69
C GLY A 41 -11.14 -3.72 -6.71
N LYS A 42 -10.86 -5.02 -6.80
CA LYS A 42 -9.86 -5.67 -5.95
C LYS A 42 -9.17 -6.81 -6.68
N ALA A 43 -7.92 -7.03 -6.35
CA ALA A 43 -7.19 -8.21 -6.80
C ALA A 43 -6.19 -8.67 -5.75
N ARG A 44 -5.95 -9.97 -5.73
CA ARG A 44 -4.90 -10.62 -4.95
C ARG A 44 -4.16 -11.59 -5.86
N VAL A 45 -2.89 -11.32 -6.12
CA VAL A 45 -2.05 -12.05 -7.09
C VAL A 45 -0.86 -12.66 -6.38
N VAL A 46 -0.48 -13.88 -6.78
CA VAL A 46 0.74 -14.56 -6.34
C VAL A 46 1.78 -14.44 -7.45
N GLY A 47 2.93 -13.84 -7.14
CA GLY A 47 4.03 -13.67 -8.07
C GLY A 47 4.87 -14.94 -8.23
N SER A 48 5.71 -14.95 -9.26
CA SER A 48 6.65 -16.04 -9.52
C SER A 48 7.71 -16.20 -8.42
N CYS A 49 7.98 -15.14 -7.64
CA CYS A 49 8.84 -15.17 -6.46
C CYS A 49 8.17 -15.79 -5.21
N GLY A 50 6.86 -16.07 -5.25
CA GLY A 50 6.08 -16.55 -4.11
C GLY A 50 5.46 -15.44 -3.24
N ASP A 51 5.83 -14.17 -3.48
CA ASP A 51 5.17 -13.03 -2.84
C ASP A 51 3.71 -12.93 -3.29
N ILE A 52 2.89 -12.39 -2.40
CA ILE A 52 1.48 -12.13 -2.62
C ILE A 52 1.26 -10.63 -2.48
N MET A 53 0.60 -10.03 -3.46
CA MET A 53 0.16 -8.63 -3.41
C MET A 53 -1.35 -8.56 -3.47
N GLU A 54 -1.91 -7.61 -2.74
CA GLU A 54 -3.32 -7.29 -2.77
C GLU A 54 -3.51 -5.78 -2.94
N ILE A 55 -4.36 -5.42 -3.90
CA ILE A 55 -4.77 -4.04 -4.15
C ILE A 55 -6.30 -3.99 -4.08
N ARG A 56 -6.81 -2.96 -3.40
CA ARG A 56 -8.22 -2.60 -3.34
C ARG A 56 -8.37 -1.15 -3.74
N LEU A 57 -9.32 -0.84 -4.62
CA LEU A 57 -9.55 0.48 -5.18
C LEU A 57 -11.01 0.88 -5.01
N ARG A 58 -11.25 2.16 -4.70
CA ARG A 58 -12.57 2.78 -4.69
C ARG A 58 -12.62 3.89 -5.73
N PHE A 59 -13.68 3.90 -6.52
CA PHE A 59 -13.91 4.88 -7.58
C PHE A 59 -15.10 5.78 -7.26
N LYS A 60 -14.97 7.07 -7.62
CA LYS A 60 -16.06 8.04 -7.56
C LYS A 60 -15.99 8.92 -8.79
N LYS A 61 -17.13 9.06 -9.50
CA LYS A 61 -17.19 9.81 -10.78
C LYS A 61 -16.10 9.38 -11.77
N ALA A 62 -15.94 8.06 -11.93
CA ALA A 62 -14.95 7.43 -12.81
C ALA A 62 -13.47 7.75 -12.50
N ARG A 63 -13.15 8.21 -11.27
CA ARG A 63 -11.77 8.40 -10.82
C ARG A 63 -11.49 7.65 -9.53
N MET A 64 -10.30 7.10 -9.40
CA MET A 64 -9.83 6.45 -8.17
C MET A 64 -9.66 7.49 -7.07
N ILE A 65 -10.37 7.33 -5.95
CA ILE A 65 -10.32 8.26 -4.81
C ILE A 65 -9.60 7.68 -3.59
N GLU A 66 -9.65 6.37 -3.41
CA GLU A 66 -9.04 5.68 -2.28
C GLU A 66 -8.49 4.33 -2.76
N GLY A 67 -7.36 3.95 -2.19
CA GLY A 67 -6.79 2.63 -2.42
C GLY A 67 -6.03 2.16 -1.20
N SER A 68 -6.00 0.84 -1.04
CA SER A 68 -5.17 0.16 -0.05
C SER A 68 -4.34 -0.89 -0.74
N SER A 69 -3.06 -0.95 -0.38
CA SER A 69 -2.12 -1.98 -0.79
C SER A 69 -1.77 -2.87 0.39
N TRP A 70 -1.49 -4.14 0.12
CA TRP A 70 -0.94 -5.07 1.11
C TRP A 70 -0.04 -6.09 0.41
N THR A 71 0.99 -6.56 1.10
CA THR A 71 1.83 -7.67 0.63
C THR A 71 2.45 -8.42 1.80
N ASN A 72 2.76 -9.70 1.60
CA ASN A 72 3.62 -10.49 2.50
C ASN A 72 5.10 -10.53 2.05
N GLY A 73 5.44 -9.79 0.99
CA GLY A 73 6.77 -9.78 0.39
C GLY A 73 7.79 -8.95 1.15
N CYS A 74 8.94 -8.75 0.51
CA CYS A 74 10.02 -7.94 1.07
C CYS A 74 9.71 -6.42 1.04
N ALA A 75 10.63 -5.61 1.57
CA ALA A 75 10.49 -4.16 1.58
C ALA A 75 10.34 -3.57 0.16
N TYR A 76 11.01 -4.14 -0.85
CA TYR A 76 10.81 -3.71 -2.25
C TYR A 76 9.41 -3.99 -2.75
N SER A 77 8.85 -5.17 -2.42
CA SER A 77 7.47 -5.53 -2.74
C SER A 77 6.49 -4.53 -2.12
N LEU A 78 6.68 -4.19 -0.83
CA LEU A 78 5.84 -3.20 -0.15
C LEU A 78 5.90 -1.82 -0.84
N ASN A 79 7.11 -1.32 -1.14
CA ASN A 79 7.26 -0.04 -1.81
C ASN A 79 6.63 -0.04 -3.21
N CYS A 80 6.78 -1.12 -3.97
CA CYS A 80 6.21 -1.21 -5.32
C CYS A 80 4.68 -1.22 -5.31
N VAL A 81 4.05 -2.00 -4.42
CA VAL A 81 2.58 -2.07 -4.35
C VAL A 81 1.97 -0.77 -3.84
N CYS A 82 2.64 -0.08 -2.91
CA CYS A 82 2.22 1.26 -2.48
C CYS A 82 2.35 2.27 -3.62
N ALA A 83 3.49 2.29 -4.32
CA ALA A 83 3.70 3.16 -5.47
C ALA A 83 2.68 2.92 -6.60
N ALA A 84 2.31 1.66 -6.86
CA ALA A 84 1.27 1.32 -7.84
C ALA A 84 -0.08 1.97 -7.48
N VAL A 85 -0.50 1.88 -6.21
CA VAL A 85 -1.73 2.53 -5.73
C VAL A 85 -1.63 4.05 -5.78
N ASP A 86 -0.49 4.62 -5.40
CA ASP A 86 -0.28 6.07 -5.43
C ASP A 86 -0.27 6.64 -6.85
N LEU A 87 0.35 5.95 -7.80
CA LEU A 87 0.33 6.29 -9.23
C LEU A 87 -1.07 6.21 -9.85
N ALA A 88 -1.97 5.42 -9.25
CA ALA A 88 -3.36 5.28 -9.69
C ALA A 88 -4.29 6.37 -9.12
N ARG A 89 -3.86 7.15 -8.11
CA ARG A 89 -4.70 8.17 -7.47
C ARG A 89 -5.19 9.22 -8.45
N ASN A 90 -6.47 9.57 -8.36
CA ASN A 90 -7.16 10.56 -9.19
C ASN A 90 -7.21 10.22 -10.70
N LYS A 91 -6.76 9.04 -11.12
CA LYS A 91 -6.83 8.59 -12.50
C LYS A 91 -8.13 7.86 -12.83
N THR A 92 -8.52 7.87 -14.09
CA THR A 92 -9.59 6.99 -14.61
C THR A 92 -9.07 5.56 -14.77
N PRO A 93 -9.96 4.54 -14.84
CA PRO A 93 -9.54 3.16 -15.07
C PRO A 93 -8.61 3.00 -16.28
N GLU A 94 -8.90 3.71 -17.37
CA GLU A 94 -8.10 3.68 -18.60
C GLU A 94 -6.71 4.27 -18.37
N GLU A 95 -6.61 5.41 -17.70
CA GLU A 95 -5.34 6.04 -17.32
C GLU A 95 -4.52 5.17 -16.33
N ILE A 96 -5.18 4.29 -15.57
CA ILE A 96 -4.50 3.36 -14.65
C ILE A 96 -3.93 2.16 -15.41
N LEU A 97 -4.56 1.70 -16.49
CA LEU A 97 -4.03 0.61 -17.32
C LEU A 97 -2.68 0.98 -17.97
N ASP A 98 -2.43 2.27 -18.22
CA ASP A 98 -1.14 2.74 -18.70
C ASP A 98 -0.03 2.61 -17.65
N VAL A 99 -0.34 2.38 -16.36
CA VAL A 99 0.65 2.23 -15.29
C VAL A 99 1.42 0.92 -15.46
N ASP A 100 2.66 1.00 -15.91
CA ASP A 100 3.55 -0.14 -16.10
C ASP A 100 4.57 -0.33 -14.96
N SER A 101 5.28 -1.46 -15.01
CA SER A 101 6.29 -1.82 -14.01
C SER A 101 7.53 -0.91 -14.03
N ALA A 102 7.80 -0.22 -15.14
CA ALA A 102 8.91 0.71 -15.27
C ALA A 102 8.61 2.04 -14.54
N MET A 103 7.39 2.56 -14.68
CA MET A 103 6.92 3.73 -13.93
C MET A 103 6.86 3.46 -12.43
N ILE A 104 6.40 2.28 -12.02
CA ILE A 104 6.42 1.89 -10.58
C ILE A 104 7.85 1.85 -10.07
N ARG A 105 8.78 1.24 -10.83
CA ARG A 105 10.19 1.18 -10.46
C ARG A 105 10.82 2.58 -10.35
N GLU A 106 10.48 3.48 -11.27
CA GLU A 106 10.96 4.87 -11.22
C GLU A 106 10.39 5.61 -10.00
N ALA A 107 9.10 5.42 -9.70
CA ALA A 107 8.42 6.05 -8.58
C ALA A 107 9.03 5.66 -7.21
N VAL A 108 9.59 4.45 -7.09
CA VAL A 108 10.31 4.01 -5.87
C VAL A 108 11.80 4.41 -5.86
N GLY A 109 12.27 5.19 -6.83
CA GLY A 109 13.67 5.64 -6.92
C GLY A 109 14.61 4.63 -7.56
N GLY A 110 14.07 3.65 -8.29
CA GLY A 110 14.81 2.56 -8.91
C GLY A 110 14.83 1.28 -8.08
N LEU A 111 15.21 0.18 -8.72
CA LEU A 111 15.36 -1.13 -8.08
C LEU A 111 16.61 -1.84 -8.62
N PRO A 112 17.35 -2.56 -7.76
CA PRO A 112 18.35 -3.51 -8.24
C PRO A 112 17.70 -4.56 -9.14
N LYS A 113 18.44 -5.05 -10.15
CA LYS A 113 17.91 -5.93 -11.20
C LYS A 113 17.21 -7.18 -10.65
N ASP A 114 17.75 -7.77 -9.59
CA ASP A 114 17.21 -8.98 -8.98
C ASP A 114 15.82 -8.77 -8.35
N HIS A 115 15.44 -7.51 -8.07
CA HIS A 115 14.15 -7.14 -7.48
C HIS A 115 13.17 -6.48 -8.47
N TRP A 116 13.45 -6.49 -9.78
CA TRP A 116 12.50 -5.97 -10.78
C TRP A 116 11.18 -6.74 -10.84
N HIS A 117 11.18 -7.98 -10.36
CA HIS A 117 9.96 -8.76 -10.22
C HIS A 117 8.95 -8.13 -9.25
N CYS A 118 9.41 -7.35 -8.25
CA CYS A 118 8.53 -6.65 -7.30
C CYS A 118 7.66 -5.60 -8.00
N SER A 119 8.24 -4.80 -8.91
CA SER A 119 7.47 -3.78 -9.64
C SER A 119 6.57 -4.39 -10.72
N THR A 120 6.99 -5.53 -11.29
CA THR A 120 6.16 -6.30 -12.23
C THR A 120 4.93 -6.86 -11.53
N LEU A 121 5.10 -7.54 -10.39
CA LEU A 121 3.99 -8.07 -9.60
C LEU A 121 3.02 -6.96 -9.15
N ALA A 122 3.54 -5.79 -8.79
CA ALA A 122 2.72 -4.64 -8.42
C ALA A 122 1.86 -4.12 -9.59
N ALA A 123 2.44 -4.04 -10.80
CA ALA A 123 1.70 -3.66 -12.01
C ALA A 123 0.61 -4.70 -12.33
N ASP A 124 0.95 -5.98 -12.32
CA ASP A 124 0.02 -7.08 -12.60
C ASP A 124 -1.15 -7.08 -11.61
N THR A 125 -0.87 -6.85 -10.32
CA THR A 125 -1.90 -6.77 -9.29
C THR A 125 -2.79 -5.54 -9.47
N LEU A 126 -2.22 -4.41 -9.88
CA LEU A 126 -2.98 -3.19 -10.13
C LEU A 126 -3.92 -3.37 -11.33
N HIS A 127 -3.42 -3.92 -12.43
CA HIS A 127 -4.22 -4.20 -13.63
C HIS A 127 -5.33 -5.21 -13.33
N ALA A 128 -5.04 -6.28 -12.60
CA ALA A 128 -6.05 -7.23 -12.18
C ALA A 128 -7.16 -6.58 -11.32
N ALA A 129 -6.83 -5.60 -10.47
CA ALA A 129 -7.82 -4.89 -9.67
C ALA A 129 -8.71 -3.97 -10.52
N ILE A 130 -8.17 -3.40 -11.60
CA ILE A 130 -8.94 -2.63 -12.58
C ILE A 130 -9.82 -3.53 -13.42
N ASP A 131 -9.33 -4.69 -13.85
CA ASP A 131 -10.10 -5.68 -14.58
C ASP A 131 -11.32 -6.15 -13.78
N ASP A 132 -11.15 -6.42 -12.48
CA ASP A 132 -12.26 -6.76 -11.57
C ASP A 132 -13.31 -5.62 -11.53
N TYR A 133 -12.87 -4.36 -11.40
CA TYR A 133 -13.75 -3.19 -11.43
C TYR A 133 -14.53 -3.09 -12.76
N MET A 134 -13.84 -3.18 -13.89
CA MET A 134 -14.44 -3.06 -15.22
C MET A 134 -15.46 -4.17 -15.48
N GLN A 135 -15.14 -5.42 -15.10
CA GLN A 135 -16.07 -6.55 -15.19
C GLN A 135 -17.32 -6.35 -14.32
N ALA A 136 -17.16 -5.82 -13.11
CA ALA A 136 -18.28 -5.50 -12.24
C ALA A 136 -19.19 -4.41 -12.84
N CYS A 137 -18.62 -3.40 -13.47
CA CYS A 137 -19.36 -2.36 -14.19
C CYS A 137 -20.13 -2.93 -15.39
N LEU A 138 -19.53 -3.82 -16.18
CA LEU A 138 -20.19 -4.48 -17.32
C LEU A 138 -21.36 -5.37 -16.89
N LYS A 139 -21.21 -6.13 -15.80
CA LYS A 139 -22.32 -6.96 -15.28
C LYS A 139 -23.52 -6.12 -14.82
N LYS A 140 -23.29 -4.89 -14.33
CA LYS A 140 -24.39 -3.98 -13.94
C LYS A 140 -25.17 -3.43 -15.15
N SER A 141 -24.50 -3.16 -16.28
CA SER A 141 -25.17 -2.61 -17.46
C SER A 141 -26.00 -3.64 -18.23
N VAL A 142 -25.63 -4.92 -18.16
CA VAL A 142 -26.32 -6.00 -18.87
C VAL A 142 -27.55 -6.55 -18.14
N ASN A 143 -27.63 -6.36 -16.81
CA ASN A 143 -28.76 -6.84 -15.99
C ASN A 143 -29.91 -5.82 -15.86
N PHE A 144 -30.04 -4.91 -16.83
CA PHE A 144 -31.09 -3.88 -16.88
C PHE A 144 -32.13 -4.17 -17.95
#